data_AF-A0A0A2V993-F1
#
_entry.id   AF-A0A0A2V993-F1
#
_cell.length_a   1.000
_cell.length_b   1.000
_cell.length_c   1.000
_cell.angle_alpha   90.00
_cell.angle_beta   90.00
_cell.angle_gamma   90.00
#
_symmetry.space_group_name_H-M   'P 1'
#
loop_
_entity.id
_entity.type
_entity.pdbx_description
1 polymer ?
#
loop_
_entity_poly.entity_id
_entity_poly.type
_entity_poly.pdbx_seq_one_letter_code
_entity_poly.pdbx_strand_id
1 'polypeptide(L)'
;MENANEKVGKSCLIGALVNISAPRSGDNVWVAKQVDLARDQPPTDGRGRREIDWAFGPIRISGYVDTDKWETGLTISVLGISIGPIHGDLKDGVVVKVDSFLAKGNINLYLKNGNEF
;
A
#
# COMPACT_ATOMS: atom_id res chain seq x y z
N MET A 1 25.04 -31.01 1.76
CA MET A 1 23.72 -30.91 1.11
C MET A 1 22.86 -30.06 2.03
N GLU A 2 22.65 -28.81 1.64
CA GLU A 2 22.04 -27.76 2.45
C GLU A 2 20.54 -27.78 2.22
N ASN A 3 19.76 -28.07 3.27
CA ASN A 3 18.31 -28.12 3.18
C ASN A 3 17.75 -26.70 3.16
N ALA A 4 16.92 -26.46 2.15
CA ALA A 4 16.25 -25.21 1.87
C ALA A 4 15.53 -24.68 3.11
N ASN A 5 15.90 -23.45 3.46
CA ASN A 5 15.34 -22.65 4.53
C ASN A 5 13.83 -22.45 4.27
N GLU A 6 12.99 -23.17 5.01
CA GLU A 6 11.56 -22.95 5.08
C GLU A 6 11.35 -21.56 5.72
N LYS A 7 11.08 -20.55 4.88
CA LYS A 7 10.67 -19.24 5.37
C LYS A 7 9.34 -19.42 6.09
N VAL A 8 9.38 -19.55 7.42
CA VAL A 8 8.21 -19.46 8.29
C VAL A 8 7.60 -18.07 8.07
N GLY A 9 6.59 -18.01 7.20
CA GLY A 9 5.87 -16.79 6.92
C GLY A 9 5.12 -16.38 8.17
N LYS A 10 5.58 -15.32 8.86
CA LYS A 10 4.75 -14.66 9.87
C LYS A 10 3.45 -14.21 9.19
N SER A 11 2.31 -14.75 9.61
CA SER A 11 1.02 -14.23 9.19
C SER A 11 0.79 -12.88 9.88
N CYS A 12 0.96 -11.80 9.12
CA CYS A 12 0.52 -10.48 9.56
C CYS A 12 -0.93 -10.31 9.11
N LEU A 13 -1.86 -10.14 10.06
CA LEU A 13 -3.24 -9.78 9.74
C LEU A 13 -3.26 -8.32 9.31
N ILE A 14 -3.46 -8.10 8.01
CA ILE A 14 -3.57 -6.78 7.40
C ILE A 14 -5.02 -6.58 6.97
N GLY A 15 -5.64 -5.47 7.37
CA GLY A 15 -7.07 -5.22 7.17
C GLY A 15 -7.41 -3.74 7.13
N ALA A 16 -8.67 -3.44 6.78
CA ALA A 16 -9.20 -2.08 6.85
C ALA A 16 -9.47 -1.71 8.31
N LEU A 17 -9.07 -0.50 8.71
CA LEU A 17 -9.45 0.03 10.01
C LEU A 17 -10.89 0.56 9.94
N VAL A 18 -11.76 0.05 10.81
CA VAL A 18 -13.18 0.41 10.84
C VAL A 18 -13.56 0.84 12.25
N ASN A 19 -14.16 2.02 12.37
CA ASN A 19 -14.79 2.49 13.59
C ASN A 19 -16.27 2.05 13.61
N ILE A 20 -16.72 1.49 14.71
CA ILE A 20 -18.10 1.08 14.91
C ILE A 20 -18.76 1.94 16.00
N SER A 21 -19.92 2.52 15.68
CA SER A 21 -20.70 3.34 16.60
C SER A 21 -22.00 2.62 16.98
N ALA A 22 -22.22 2.47 18.28
CA ALA A 22 -23.43 1.89 18.84
C ALA A 22 -24.64 2.82 18.65
N PRO A 23 -25.86 2.27 18.51
CA PRO A 23 -27.08 3.07 18.45
C PRO A 23 -27.32 3.85 19.75
N ARG A 24 -28.09 4.95 19.64
CA ARG A 24 -28.60 5.66 20.83
C ARG A 24 -29.70 4.84 21.50
N SER A 25 -29.99 5.13 22.77
CA SER A 25 -31.07 4.46 23.50
C SER A 25 -32.41 4.62 22.77
N GLY A 26 -33.04 3.49 22.41
CA GLY A 26 -34.28 3.45 21.61
C GLY A 26 -34.08 3.13 20.12
N ASP A 27 -32.85 3.17 19.62
CA ASP A 27 -32.50 2.80 18.23
C ASP A 27 -31.88 1.39 18.17
N ASN A 28 -31.81 0.82 16.95
CA ASN A 28 -31.23 -0.50 16.69
C ASN A 28 -30.22 -0.54 15.52
N VAL A 29 -29.81 0.63 15.00
CA VAL A 29 -28.92 0.72 13.84
C VAL A 29 -27.48 0.99 14.28
N TRP A 30 -26.59 0.07 13.92
CA TRP A 30 -25.14 0.22 14.08
C TRP A 30 -24.53 0.90 12.86
N VAL A 31 -23.53 1.75 13.07
CA VAL A 31 -22.82 2.42 11.98
C VAL A 31 -21.37 1.99 11.98
N ALA A 32 -20.94 1.39 10.87
CA ALA A 32 -19.53 1.09 10.61
C ALA A 32 -18.97 2.14 9.63
N LYS A 33 -17.88 2.80 10.00
CA LYS A 33 -17.17 3.77 9.15
C LYS A 33 -15.73 3.33 8.99
N GLN A 34 -15.31 3.16 7.75
CA GLN A 34 -13.89 2.95 7.46
C GLN A 34 -13.12 4.24 7.78
N VAL A 35 -11.98 4.08 8.45
CA VAL A 35 -11.08 5.18 8.81
C VAL A 35 -9.94 5.22 7.80
N ASP A 36 -9.60 6.41 7.31
CA ASP A 36 -8.47 6.59 6.42
C ASP A 36 -7.18 6.36 7.22
N LEU A 37 -6.32 5.46 6.75
CA LEU A 37 -5.02 5.24 7.37
C LEU A 37 -4.14 6.43 7.02
N ALA A 38 -3.67 7.14 8.05
CA ALA A 38 -2.74 8.25 7.86
C ALA A 38 -1.47 7.78 7.14
N ARG A 39 -0.82 8.69 6.40
CA ARG A 39 0.43 8.42 5.69
C ARG A 39 1.51 8.00 6.72
N ASP A 40 1.96 6.75 6.65
CA ASP A 40 2.98 6.19 7.57
C ASP A 40 4.42 6.44 7.11
N GLN A 41 4.64 7.31 6.12
CA GLN A 41 5.97 7.54 5.58
C GLN A 41 6.66 8.74 6.20
N PRO A 42 7.97 8.61 6.50
CA PRO A 42 8.73 9.71 7.09
C PRO A 42 8.71 10.94 6.16
N PRO A 43 8.70 12.16 6.73
CA PRO A 43 8.74 13.39 5.96
C PRO A 43 9.90 13.39 4.96
N THR A 44 9.68 13.91 3.75
CA THR A 44 10.73 14.05 2.73
C THR A 44 11.81 15.01 3.24
N ASP A 45 13.01 14.48 3.47
CA ASP A 45 14.15 15.13 4.12
C ASP A 45 15.23 15.62 3.14
N GLY A 46 15.09 15.40 1.83
CA GLY A 46 16.18 15.66 0.90
C GLY A 46 15.76 15.82 -0.55
N ARG A 47 16.55 16.61 -1.28
CA ARG A 47 16.53 16.75 -2.74
C ARG A 47 16.48 15.35 -3.37
N GLY A 48 15.75 15.20 -4.46
CA GLY A 48 15.60 13.91 -5.16
C GLY A 48 14.30 13.18 -4.83
N ARG A 49 13.75 13.27 -3.61
CA ARG A 49 12.46 12.61 -3.27
C ARG A 49 11.26 13.41 -3.75
N ARG A 50 10.40 12.78 -4.55
CA ARG A 50 9.12 13.29 -5.05
C ARG A 50 7.98 12.50 -4.43
N GLU A 51 7.02 13.21 -3.86
CA GLU A 51 5.83 12.58 -3.29
C GLU A 51 4.89 12.06 -4.39
N ILE A 52 4.26 10.93 -4.13
CA ILE A 52 3.16 10.37 -4.90
C ILE A 52 1.92 10.32 -3.99
N ASP A 53 0.80 10.86 -4.46
CA ASP A 53 -0.53 10.57 -3.92
C ASP A 53 -1.49 10.45 -5.11
N TRP A 54 -1.85 9.22 -5.43
CA TRP A 54 -2.68 8.89 -6.58
C TRP A 54 -3.77 7.89 -6.20
N ALA A 55 -4.95 8.05 -6.77
CA ALA A 55 -6.04 7.12 -6.58
C ALA A 55 -6.87 6.97 -7.87
N PHE A 56 -7.34 5.74 -8.09
CA PHE A 56 -8.33 5.45 -9.13
C PHE A 56 -9.23 4.31 -8.66
N GLY A 57 -10.52 4.59 -8.57
CA GLY A 57 -11.51 3.63 -8.08
C GLY A 57 -11.12 3.08 -6.70
N PRO A 58 -11.06 1.75 -6.52
CA PRO A 58 -10.77 1.14 -5.23
C PRO A 58 -9.27 1.10 -4.88
N ILE A 59 -8.39 1.66 -5.72
CA ILE A 59 -6.93 1.62 -5.55
C ILE A 59 -6.44 3.01 -5.16
N ARG A 60 -5.63 3.09 -4.10
CA ARG A 60 -4.86 4.27 -3.73
C ARG A 60 -3.39 3.89 -3.55
N ILE A 61 -2.50 4.76 -4.03
CA ILE A 61 -1.05 4.62 -3.92
C ILE A 61 -0.52 5.95 -3.39
N SER A 62 0.16 5.92 -2.25
CA SER A 62 0.81 7.09 -1.67
C SER A 62 2.24 6.77 -1.29
N GLY A 63 3.14 7.75 -1.33
CA GLY A 63 4.48 7.62 -0.80
C GLY A 63 5.49 8.50 -1.51
N TYR A 64 6.67 7.98 -1.83
CA TYR A 64 7.69 8.75 -2.54
C TYR A 64 8.45 7.92 -3.58
N VAL A 65 9.06 8.65 -4.52
CA VAL A 65 10.10 8.18 -5.44
C VAL A 65 11.32 9.05 -5.27
N ASP A 66 12.46 8.43 -5.01
CA ASP A 66 13.78 9.05 -5.08
C ASP A 66 14.20 9.09 -6.56
N THR A 67 14.18 10.27 -7.16
CA THR A 67 14.52 10.47 -8.58
C THR A 67 16.02 10.43 -8.87
N ASP A 68 16.89 10.45 -7.86
CA ASP A 68 18.33 10.29 -8.04
C ASP A 68 18.69 8.80 -8.13
N LYS A 69 18.03 7.95 -7.34
CA LYS A 69 18.30 6.50 -7.26
C LYS A 69 17.28 5.62 -7.99
N TRP A 70 16.08 6.14 -8.21
CA TRP A 70 14.88 5.41 -8.66
C TRP A 70 14.31 4.44 -7.62
N GLU A 71 14.68 4.62 -6.36
CA GLU A 71 14.11 3.89 -5.23
C GLU A 71 12.74 4.45 -4.86
N THR A 72 11.82 3.60 -4.42
CA THR A 72 10.49 4.02 -3.97
C THR A 72 10.14 3.40 -2.62
N GLY A 73 9.40 4.17 -1.83
CA GLY A 73 8.64 3.66 -0.69
C GLY A 73 7.18 3.99 -0.92
N LEU A 74 6.31 2.98 -0.99
CA LEU A 74 4.90 3.15 -1.33
C LEU A 74 4.00 2.45 -0.32
N THR A 75 2.87 3.07 -0.02
CA THR A 75 1.74 2.46 0.66
C THR A 75 0.63 2.30 -0.36
N ILE A 76 0.21 1.06 -0.60
CA ILE A 76 -0.87 0.74 -1.53
C ILE A 76 -2.08 0.28 -0.73
N SER A 77 -3.26 0.84 -1.00
CA SER A 77 -4.52 0.31 -0.51
C SER A 77 -5.43 -0.14 -1.64
N VAL A 78 -6.09 -1.28 -1.42
CA VAL A 78 -7.10 -1.84 -2.33
C VAL A 78 -8.36 -2.10 -1.53
N LEU A 79 -9.49 -1.53 -1.98
CA LEU A 79 -10.76 -1.58 -1.26
C LEU A 79 -10.63 -1.13 0.20
N GLY A 80 -9.77 -0.12 0.46
CA GLY A 80 -9.56 0.40 1.80
C GLY A 80 -8.62 -0.41 2.70
N ILE A 81 -8.15 -1.57 2.24
CA ILE A 81 -7.17 -2.39 2.96
C ILE A 81 -5.77 -1.92 2.54
N SER A 82 -5.03 -1.29 3.47
CA SER A 82 -3.62 -0.94 3.22
C SER A 82 -2.76 -2.18 3.29
N ILE A 83 -1.97 -2.47 2.26
CA ILE A 83 -1.12 -3.67 2.14
C ILE A 83 0.25 -3.45 2.85
N GLY A 84 0.43 -2.31 3.50
CA GLY A 84 1.67 -1.92 4.19
C GLY A 84 2.68 -1.23 3.28
N PRO A 85 3.86 -0.85 3.81
CA PRO A 85 4.90 -0.20 3.05
C PRO A 85 5.63 -1.18 2.13
N ILE A 86 5.79 -0.78 0.87
CA ILE A 86 6.41 -1.54 -0.21
C ILE A 86 7.61 -0.72 -0.68
N HIS A 87 8.78 -1.33 -0.65
CA HIS A 87 10.02 -0.69 -1.10
C HIS A 87 10.57 -1.43 -2.32
N GLY A 88 11.18 -0.71 -3.25
CA GLY A 88 11.81 -1.30 -4.43
C GLY A 88 12.49 -0.28 -5.32
N ASP A 89 13.16 -0.77 -6.37
CA ASP A 89 13.76 0.04 -7.43
C ASP A 89 12.84 0.01 -8.65
N LEU A 90 12.46 1.19 -9.15
CA LEU A 90 11.58 1.34 -10.32
C LEU A 90 12.22 0.93 -11.64
N LYS A 91 13.56 0.81 -11.70
CA LYS A 91 14.28 0.27 -12.88
C LYS A 91 13.98 -1.20 -13.11
N ASP A 92 13.87 -1.97 -12.02
CA ASP A 92 13.50 -3.39 -12.06
C ASP A 92 11.97 -3.58 -12.13
N GLY A 93 11.24 -2.53 -11.78
CA GLY A 93 9.79 -2.54 -11.62
C GLY A 93 9.37 -3.11 -10.27
N VAL A 94 8.26 -2.59 -9.75
CA VAL A 94 7.65 -3.05 -8.50
C VAL A 94 6.28 -3.62 -8.82
N VAL A 95 6.09 -4.91 -8.53
CA VAL A 95 4.85 -5.64 -8.82
C VAL A 95 4.21 -6.11 -7.53
N VAL A 96 2.95 -5.74 -7.33
CA VAL A 96 2.14 -6.15 -6.19
C VAL A 96 1.00 -7.00 -6.70
N LYS A 97 1.07 -8.30 -6.40
CA LYS A 97 -0.01 -9.24 -6.71
C LYS A 97 -1.05 -9.19 -5.60
N VAL A 98 -2.27 -8.84 -5.99
CA VAL A 98 -3.44 -8.81 -5.12
C VAL A 98 -4.26 -10.06 -5.35
N ASP A 99 -4.50 -10.82 -4.30
CA ASP A 99 -5.43 -11.96 -4.29
C ASP A 99 -6.30 -11.85 -3.04
N SER A 100 -7.41 -11.14 -3.19
CA SER A 100 -8.44 -10.97 -2.16
C SER A 100 -9.75 -11.55 -2.65
N PHE A 101 -10.68 -11.80 -1.74
CA PHE A 101 -12.00 -12.35 -2.08
C PHE A 101 -12.75 -11.49 -3.13
N LEU A 102 -12.65 -10.16 -3.02
CA LEU A 102 -13.36 -9.21 -3.88
C LEU A 102 -12.53 -8.67 -5.06
N ALA A 103 -11.21 -8.85 -5.06
CA ALA A 103 -10.32 -8.28 -6.08
C ALA A 103 -9.10 -9.16 -6.31
N LYS A 104 -8.79 -9.43 -7.58
CA LYS A 104 -7.60 -10.19 -8.00
C LYS A 104 -6.93 -9.48 -9.17
N GLY A 105 -5.61 -9.40 -9.14
CA GLY A 105 -4.84 -8.76 -10.21
C GLY A 105 -3.44 -8.35 -9.78
N ASN A 106 -2.78 -7.58 -10.64
CA ASN A 106 -1.45 -7.06 -10.40
C ASN A 106 -1.46 -5.53 -10.49
N ILE A 107 -0.77 -4.87 -9.57
CA ILE A 107 -0.41 -3.45 -9.65
C ILE A 107 1.06 -3.41 -10.02
N ASN A 108 1.37 -2.84 -11.18
CA ASN A 108 2.74 -2.74 -11.70
C ASN A 108 3.17 -1.28 -11.72
N LEU A 109 4.29 -0.98 -11.08
CA LEU A 109 4.90 0.34 -11.02
C LEU A 109 6.26 0.26 -11.70
N TYR A 110 6.51 1.12 -12.68
CA TYR A 110 7.73 1.08 -13.50
C TYR A 110 7.99 2.43 -14.14
N LEU A 111 9.25 2.68 -14.54
CA LEU A 111 9.61 3.83 -15.36
C LEU A 111 9.03 3.66 -16.76
N LYS A 112 8.23 4.63 -17.22
CA LYS A 112 7.50 4.53 -18.49
C LYS A 112 8.43 4.22 -19.68
N ASN A 113 9.62 4.81 -19.67
CA ASN A 113 10.60 4.68 -20.76
C ASN A 113 11.72 3.68 -20.45
N GLY A 114 11.69 2.99 -19.29
CA GLY A 114 12.78 2.13 -18.82
C GLY A 114 14.09 2.89 -18.47
N ASN A 115 14.20 4.15 -18.86
CA ASN A 115 15.26 5.07 -18.50
C ASN A 115 14.72 6.50 -18.53
N GLU A 116 14.79 7.19 -17.41
CA GLU A 116 14.43 8.60 -17.29
C GLU A 116 15.76 9.36 -17.13
N PHE A 117 16.24 9.95 -18.22
CA PHE A 117 17.45 10.76 -18.29
C PHE A 117 17.10 12.24 -18.35
#